data_AF-A0A5E4G917-F1
#
_entry.id   AF-A0A5E4G917-F1
#
_cell.length_a   1.000
_cell.length_b   1.000
_cell.length_c   1.000
_cell.angle_alpha   90.00
_cell.angle_beta   90.00
_cell.angle_gamma   90.00
#
_symmetry.space_group_name_H-M   'P 1'
#
loop_
_entity.id
_entity.type
_entity.pdbx_description
1 polymer ?
#
loop_
_entity_poly.entity_id
_entity_poly.type
_entity_poly.pdbx_seq_one_letter_code
_entity_poly.pdbx_strand_id
1 'polypeptide(L)'
;LVAVAKKHSEIAYLFTMVSNVVNVVGASAKHRDMLREKHADVIFEALNNNELLSGQGLNPETNLKRSSDTRWSSYYNCLISLENMFPSVIDVLKIVRTDGS
;
A
#
# COMPACT_ATOMS: atom_id res chain seq x y z
N LEU A 1 8.51 -4.82 -16.84
CA LEU A 1 7.73 -5.75 -16.02
C LEU A 1 6.66 -6.40 -16.88
N VAL A 2 5.89 -5.61 -17.64
CA VAL A 2 4.87 -6.10 -18.59
C VAL A 2 5.38 -7.19 -19.54
N ALA A 3 6.55 -7.04 -20.17
CA ALA A 3 7.09 -8.06 -21.08
C ALA A 3 7.54 -9.35 -20.36
N VAL A 4 7.98 -9.26 -19.10
CA VAL A 4 8.36 -10.41 -18.27
C VAL A 4 7.11 -11.07 -17.68
N ALA A 5 6.16 -10.29 -17.16
CA ALA A 5 4.86 -10.74 -16.68
C ALA A 5 4.06 -11.43 -17.79
N LYS A 6 4.13 -10.95 -19.03
CA LYS A 6 3.51 -11.62 -20.20
C LYS A 6 4.08 -13.03 -20.46
N LYS A 7 5.28 -13.33 -19.98
CA LYS A 7 5.93 -14.65 -20.10
C LYS A 7 5.76 -15.53 -18.87
N HIS A 8 5.23 -14.98 -17.77
CA HIS A 8 5.08 -15.65 -16.49
C HIS A 8 3.72 -15.31 -15.88
N SER A 9 2.76 -16.24 -16.03
CA SER A 9 1.37 -16.09 -15.61
C SER A 9 1.22 -15.70 -14.13
N GLU A 10 2.08 -16.24 -13.28
CA GLU A 10 2.13 -16.01 -11.83
C GLU A 10 2.50 -14.56 -11.53
N ILE A 11 3.47 -14.02 -12.27
CA ILE A 11 3.89 -12.63 -12.15
C ILE A 11 2.76 -11.70 -12.62
N ALA A 12 2.10 -12.03 -13.73
CA ALA A 12 0.93 -11.26 -14.19
C ALA A 12 -0.23 -11.29 -13.18
N TYR A 13 -0.48 -12.44 -12.58
CA TYR A 13 -1.51 -12.61 -11.55
C TYR A 13 -1.19 -11.78 -10.30
N LEU A 14 0.05 -11.82 -9.82
CA LEU A 14 0.51 -10.98 -8.69
C LEU A 14 0.23 -9.49 -8.96
N PHE A 15 0.63 -8.97 -10.13
CA PHE A 15 0.39 -7.56 -10.45
C PHE A 15 -1.09 -7.22 -10.60
N THR A 16 -1.91 -8.17 -11.04
CA THR A 16 -3.37 -7.99 -11.09
C THR A 16 -3.94 -7.86 -9.67
N MET A 17 -3.52 -8.74 -8.76
CA MET A 17 -3.92 -8.67 -7.35
C MET A 17 -3.51 -7.35 -6.69
N VAL A 18 -2.26 -6.94 -6.86
CA VAL A 18 -1.75 -5.65 -6.35
C VAL A 18 -2.55 -4.48 -6.90
N SER A 19 -2.82 -4.47 -8.20
CA SER A 19 -3.61 -3.41 -8.85
C SER A 19 -5.03 -3.35 -8.29
N ASN A 20 -5.67 -4.49 -8.05
CA ASN A 20 -7.00 -4.54 -7.46
C ASN A 20 -7.01 -3.95 -6.04
N VAL A 21 -6.04 -4.31 -5.21
CA VAL A 21 -5.91 -3.77 -3.84
C VAL A 21 -5.69 -2.26 -3.86
N VAL A 22 -4.72 -1.78 -4.66
CA VAL A 22 -4.44 -0.35 -4.84
C VAL A 22 -5.67 0.40 -5.30
N ASN A 23 -6.42 -0.17 -6.24
CA ASN A 23 -7.64 0.45 -6.77
C ASN A 23 -8.74 0.52 -5.71
N VAL A 24 -9.02 -0.55 -4.95
CA VAL A 24 -10.07 -0.56 -3.92
C VAL A 24 -9.76 0.43 -2.80
N VAL A 25 -8.53 0.40 -2.29
CA VAL A 25 -8.10 1.28 -1.19
C VAL A 25 -7.91 2.72 -1.67
N GLY A 26 -7.47 2.91 -2.91
CA GLY A 26 -7.25 4.23 -3.51
C GLY A 26 -8.49 4.88 -4.13
N ALA A 27 -9.57 4.12 -4.36
CA ALA A 27 -10.72 4.55 -5.16
C ALA A 27 -11.43 5.78 -4.60
N SER A 28 -11.58 5.88 -3.28
CA SER A 28 -12.36 6.94 -2.64
C SER A 28 -11.49 7.79 -1.71
N ALA A 29 -11.87 9.06 -1.54
CA ALA A 29 -11.21 9.94 -0.56
C ALA A 29 -11.30 9.36 0.86
N LYS A 30 -12.49 8.84 1.22
CA LYS A 30 -12.73 8.16 2.51
C LYS A 30 -11.73 7.04 2.77
N HIS A 31 -11.51 6.14 1.81
CA HIS A 31 -10.58 5.01 2.00
C HIS A 31 -9.13 5.48 2.15
N ARG A 32 -8.73 6.51 1.40
CA ARG A 32 -7.39 7.10 1.51
C ARG A 32 -7.15 7.78 2.84
N ASP A 33 -8.15 8.47 3.37
CA ASP A 33 -8.05 9.11 4.70
C ASP A 33 -7.97 8.05 5.80
N MET A 34 -8.79 7.00 5.73
CA MET A 34 -8.71 5.86 6.66
C MET A 34 -7.36 5.14 6.58
N LEU A 35 -6.80 4.96 5.38
CA LEU A 35 -5.47 4.38 5.22
C LEU A 35 -4.41 5.22 5.92
N ARG A 36 -4.47 6.55 5.76
CA ARG A 36 -3.53 7.48 6.40
C ARG A 36 -3.64 7.45 7.93
N GLU A 37 -4.86 7.40 8.45
CA GLU A 37 -5.14 7.25 9.89
C GLU A 37 -4.56 5.93 10.43
N LYS A 38 -4.93 4.80 9.83
CA LYS A 38 -4.44 3.48 10.24
C LYS A 38 -2.94 3.32 10.11
N HIS A 39 -2.32 3.97 9.14
CA HIS A 39 -0.87 3.95 9.01
C HIS A 39 -0.18 4.81 10.05
N ALA A 40 -0.77 5.96 10.41
CA ALA A 40 -0.26 6.78 11.51
C ALA A 40 -0.31 6.04 12.85
N ASP A 41 -1.38 5.29 13.13
CA ASP A 41 -1.49 4.45 14.32
C ASP A 41 -0.36 3.41 14.38
N VAL A 42 -0.11 2.70 13.28
CA VAL A 42 0.96 1.68 13.18
C VAL A 42 2.34 2.31 13.40
N ILE A 43 2.60 3.48 12.81
CA ILE A 43 3.86 4.21 13.03
C ILE A 43 3.99 4.64 14.49
N PHE A 44 2.91 5.13 15.09
CA PHE A 44 2.90 5.58 16.48
C PHE A 44 3.18 4.42 17.45
N GLU A 45 2.57 3.26 17.25
CA GLU A 45 2.86 2.06 18.06
C GLU A 45 4.32 1.61 17.90
N ALA A 46 4.83 1.57 16.67
CA ALA A 46 6.23 1.20 16.42
C ALA A 46 7.22 2.20 17.04
N LEU A 47 6.89 3.50 17.07
CA LEU A 47 7.66 4.52 17.78
C LEU A 47 7.64 4.30 19.30
N ASN A 48 6.46 4.03 19.88
CA ASN A 48 6.31 3.80 21.32
C ASN A 48 7.05 2.53 21.76
N ASN A 49 7.14 1.53 20.89
CA ASN A 49 7.87 0.29 21.13
C ASN A 49 9.39 0.41 20.87
N ASN A 50 9.89 1.61 20.52
CA ASN A 50 11.27 1.86 20.09
C ASN A 50 11.74 1.02 18.89
N GLU A 51 10.80 0.47 18.11
CA GLU A 51 11.09 -0.27 16.88
C GLU A 51 11.47 0.69 15.73
N LEU A 52 11.07 1.96 15.86
CA LEU A 52 11.48 3.07 15.01
C LEU A 52 12.24 4.11 15.84
N LEU A 53 13.45 4.47 15.43
CA LEU A 53 14.16 5.61 16.01
C LEU A 53 13.46 6.91 15.58
N SER A 54 13.07 7.74 16.55
CA SER A 54 12.44 9.05 16.31
C SER A 54 13.46 10.10 15.82
N GLY A 55 14.09 9.82 14.67
CA GLY A 55 14.84 10.81 13.91
C GLY A 55 13.92 11.46 12.87
N GLN A 56 13.86 12.79 12.85
CA GLN A 56 13.01 13.65 11.99
C GLN A 56 13.31 13.56 10.46
N GLY A 57 13.67 12.37 9.96
CA GLY A 57 14.00 12.12 8.55
C GLY A 57 13.41 10.83 7.97
N LEU A 58 12.72 10.02 8.77
CA LEU A 58 12.02 8.81 8.30
C LEU A 58 10.53 9.07 8.36
N ASN A 59 9.99 9.75 7.34
CA ASN A 59 8.57 9.72 7.03
C ASN A 59 8.41 8.60 6.00
N PRO A 60 8.17 7.33 6.41
CA PRO A 60 7.93 6.25 5.46
C PRO A 60 6.68 6.68 4.71
N GLU A 61 6.84 6.91 3.41
CA GLU A 61 5.89 7.65 2.59
C GLU A 61 4.44 7.26 2.89
N THR A 62 3.68 8.15 3.52
CA THR A 62 2.34 7.90 4.09
C THR A 62 1.24 7.69 3.04
N ASN A 63 1.60 7.53 1.77
CA ASN A 63 0.67 7.33 0.68
C ASN A 63 1.07 6.14 -0.19
N LEU A 64 0.09 5.27 -0.48
CA LEU A 64 0.20 4.22 -1.48
C LEU A 64 0.46 4.87 -2.86
N LYS A 65 1.70 4.77 -3.37
CA LYS A 65 2.03 5.36 -4.68
C LYS A 65 1.34 4.59 -5.79
N ARG A 66 0.45 5.26 -6.54
CA ARG A 66 -0.16 4.71 -7.76
C ARG A 66 0.93 4.46 -8.81
N SER A 67 0.92 3.28 -9.45
CA SER A 67 1.84 3.01 -10.55
C SER A 67 1.48 3.90 -11.75
N SER A 68 2.39 4.79 -12.15
CA SER A 68 2.28 5.49 -13.42
C SER A 68 3.06 4.71 -14.49
N ASP A 69 2.37 4.33 -15.56
CA ASP A 69 2.92 3.62 -16.71
C ASP A 69 4.09 4.38 -17.33
N THR A 70 5.33 4.00 -16.99
CA THR A 70 6.49 3.99 -17.92
C THR A 70 7.82 3.59 -17.29
N ARG A 71 7.97 3.51 -15.96
CA ARG A 71 9.30 3.25 -15.36
C ARG A 71 9.24 2.22 -14.24
N TRP A 72 10.02 1.15 -14.39
CA TRP A 72 10.14 0.01 -13.46
C TRP A 72 10.27 0.40 -11.98
N SER A 73 10.89 1.55 -11.70
CA SER A 73 11.01 2.11 -10.36
C SER A 73 9.66 2.36 -9.69
N SER A 74 8.64 2.84 -10.43
CA SER A 74 7.31 3.11 -9.87
C SER A 74 6.58 1.84 -9.41
N TYR A 75 6.71 0.74 -10.15
CA TYR A 75 6.12 -0.55 -9.77
C TYR A 75 6.80 -1.18 -8.57
N TYR A 76 8.13 -1.14 -8.55
CA TYR A 76 8.90 -1.62 -7.41
C TYR A 76 8.61 -0.79 -6.15
N ASN A 77 8.54 0.53 -6.29
CA ASN A 77 8.15 1.43 -5.20
C ASN A 77 6.71 1.19 -4.73
N CYS A 78 5.78 0.83 -5.63
CA CYS A 78 4.41 0.46 -5.26
C CYS A 78 4.38 -0.83 -4.42
N LEU A 79 5.19 -1.84 -4.77
CA LEU A 79 5.30 -3.08 -4.00
C LEU A 79 5.89 -2.82 -2.61
N ILE A 80 6.98 -2.05 -2.53
CA ILE A 80 7.60 -1.68 -1.24
C ILE A 80 6.61 -0.87 -0.39
N SER A 81 5.92 0.10 -0.99
CA SER A 81 4.91 0.89 -0.28
C SER A 81 3.77 0.02 0.25
N LEU A 82 3.30 -0.95 -0.55
CA LEU A 82 2.28 -1.90 -0.13
C LEU A 82 2.77 -2.82 1.00
N GLU A 83 4.01 -3.31 0.93
CA GLU A 83 4.64 -4.13 1.97
C GLU A 83 4.71 -3.36 3.31
N ASN A 84 5.21 -2.13 3.27
CA ASN A 84 5.34 -1.28 4.46
C ASN A 84 3.98 -0.89 5.08
N MET A 85 2.93 -0.84 4.26
CA MET A 85 1.58 -0.45 4.68
C MET A 85 0.63 -1.64 4.83
N PHE A 86 1.13 -2.87 4.68
CA PHE A 86 0.30 -4.06 4.54
C PHE A 86 -0.71 -4.22 5.70
N PRO A 87 -0.32 -4.00 6.98
CA PRO A 87 -1.28 -4.06 8.09
C PRO A 87 -2.44 -3.06 7.93
N SER A 88 -2.12 -1.79 7.63
CA SER A 88 -3.10 -0.72 7.46
C SER A 88 -4.03 -0.96 6.27
N VAL A 89 -3.50 -1.49 5.17
CA VAL A 89 -4.28 -1.87 3.98
C VAL A 89 -5.30 -2.97 4.30
N ILE A 90 -4.91 -3.98 5.07
CA ILE A 90 -5.81 -5.07 5.49
C ILE A 90 -6.98 -4.52 6.33
N ASP A 91 -6.72 -3.58 7.23
CA ASP A 91 -7.77 -3.01 8.06
C ASP A 91 -8.76 -2.16 7.27
N VAL A 92 -8.29 -1.35 6.32
CA VAL A 92 -9.18 -0.63 5.40
C VAL A 92 -10.03 -1.61 4.58
N LEU A 93 -9.44 -2.69 4.06
CA LEU A 93 -10.19 -3.71 3.31
C LEU A 93 -11.28 -4.39 4.14
N LYS A 94 -11.03 -4.66 5.44
CA LYS A 94 -12.05 -5.21 6.35
C LYS A 94 -13.23 -4.24 6.50
N ILE A 95 -12.95 -2.95 6.65
CA ILE A 95 -14.00 -1.92 6.82
C ILE A 95 -14.79 -1.71 5.53
N VAL A 96 -14.12 -1.69 4.37
CA VAL A 96 -14.79 -1.60 3.06
C VAL A 96 -15.74 -2.79 2.84
N ARG A 97 -15.34 -3.99 3.26
CA ARG A 97 -16.20 -5.17 3.20
C ARG A 97 -17.46 -5.01 4.06
N THR A 98 -17.36 -4.40 5.24
CA THR A 98 -18.52 -4.22 6.14
C THR A 98 -19.42 -3.07 5.73
N ASP A 99 -18.87 -1.97 5.20
CA ASP A 99 -19.63 -0.79 4.76
C ASP A 99 -20.36 -1.00 3.42
N GLY A 100 -19.93 -1.98 2.62
CA GLY A 100 -20.55 -2.34 1.34
C GLY A 100 -21.62 -3.44 1.42
N SER A 101 -21.98 -3.87 2.64
CA SER A 101 -23.07 -4.84 2.92
C SER A 101 -24.33 -4.10 3.35
#